data_AF-A0A3D4VNL1-F1
#
_entry.id   AF-A0A3D4VNL1-F1
#
_cell.length_a   1.000
_cell.length_b   1.000
_cell.length_c   1.000
_cell.angle_alpha   90.00
_cell.angle_beta   90.00
_cell.angle_gamma   90.00
#
_symmetry.space_group_name_H-M   'P 1'
#
loop_
_entity.id
_entity.type
_entity.pdbx_description
1 polymer ?
#
loop_
_entity_poly.entity_id
_entity_poly.type
_entity_poly.pdbx_seq_one_letter_code
_entity_poly.pdbx_strand_id
1 'polypeptide(L)'
;MKQKLIPIFAWILGFSVGFLGGAFIGLILGGTFLGGFDIHTATGFEGYELSAYAGAIIGAIVLSSIAYKLGIKLVDKPTNKG
;
A
#
# COMPACT_ATOMS: atom_id res chain seq x y z
N MET A 1 -14.56 7.27 -22.22
CA MET A 1 -14.51 6.30 -21.11
C MET A 1 -13.08 5.78 -20.82
N LYS A 2 -12.31 5.34 -21.82
CA LYS A 2 -10.94 4.77 -21.62
C LYS A 2 -9.96 5.67 -20.84
N GLN A 3 -9.99 6.99 -21.04
CA GLN A 3 -9.11 7.94 -20.33
C GLN A 3 -9.38 8.03 -18.82
N LYS A 4 -10.63 7.83 -18.35
CA LYS A 4 -10.95 7.83 -16.91
C LYS A 4 -10.64 6.49 -16.24
N LEU A 5 -10.46 5.42 -17.02
CA LEU A 5 -10.19 4.08 -16.50
C LEU A 5 -8.72 3.89 -16.12
N ILE A 6 -7.78 4.54 -16.83
CA ILE A 6 -6.33 4.40 -16.56
C ILE A 6 -5.97 4.81 -15.12
N PRO A 7 -6.42 5.98 -14.61
CA PRO A 7 -6.14 6.35 -13.21
C PRO A 7 -6.75 5.38 -12.20
N ILE A 8 -7.95 4.85 -12.48
CA ILE A 8 -8.64 3.90 -11.60
C ILE A 8 -7.87 2.57 -11.55
N PHE A 9 -7.46 2.02 -12.70
CA PHE A 9 -6.66 0.79 -12.73
C PHE A 9 -5.30 0.98 -12.07
N ALA A 10 -4.65 2.14 -12.27
CA ALA A 10 -3.41 2.47 -11.58
C ALA A 10 -3.61 2.54 -10.06
N TRP A 11 -4.72 3.13 -9.59
CA TRP A 11 -5.07 3.17 -8.17
C TRP A 11 -5.28 1.77 -7.58
N ILE A 12 -6.01 0.88 -8.27
CA ILE A 12 -6.23 -0.51 -7.83
C ILE A 12 -4.90 -1.26 -7.76
N LEU A 13 -4.05 -1.13 -8.77
CA LEU A 13 -2.71 -1.75 -8.78
C LEU A 13 -1.84 -1.21 -7.63
N GLY A 14 -1.82 0.11 -7.43
CA GLY A 14 -1.09 0.75 -6.34
C GLY A 14 -1.62 0.31 -4.97
N PHE A 15 -2.93 0.15 -4.83
CA PHE A 15 -3.55 -0.38 -3.61
C PHE A 15 -3.08 -1.80 -3.34
N SER A 16 -3.16 -2.71 -4.31
CA SER A 16 -2.77 -4.11 -4.13
C SER A 16 -1.28 -4.27 -3.81
N VAL A 17 -0.41 -3.59 -4.55
CA VAL A 17 1.05 -3.62 -4.31
C VAL A 17 1.38 -2.96 -2.97
N GLY A 18 0.73 -1.84 -2.64
CA GLY A 18 0.88 -1.15 -1.37
C GLY A 18 0.42 -1.97 -0.18
N PHE A 19 -0.70 -2.66 -0.31
CA PHE A 19 -1.22 -3.54 0.72
C PHE A 19 -0.24 -4.68 1.00
N LEU A 20 0.19 -5.41 -0.03
CA LEU A 20 1.09 -6.55 0.12
C LEU A 20 2.49 -6.12 0.56
N GLY A 21 3.07 -5.10 -0.08
CA GLY A 21 4.39 -4.58 0.27
C GLY A 21 4.43 -3.92 1.66
N GLY A 22 3.39 -3.16 1.99
CA GLY A 22 3.22 -2.55 3.31
C GLY A 22 3.03 -3.60 4.41
N ALA A 23 2.22 -4.63 4.17
CA ALA A 23 2.06 -5.75 5.10
C ALA A 23 3.38 -6.47 5.35
N PHE A 24 4.13 -6.76 4.29
CA PHE A 24 5.42 -7.44 4.38
C PHE A 24 6.44 -6.61 5.17
N ILE A 25 6.57 -5.31 4.87
CA ILE A 25 7.46 -4.41 5.61
C ILE A 25 7.02 -4.31 7.07
N GLY A 26 5.71 -4.16 7.32
CA GLY A 26 5.14 -4.13 8.67
C GLY A 26 5.43 -5.42 9.43
N LEU A 27 5.35 -6.58 8.79
CA LEU A 27 5.66 -7.87 9.40
C LEU A 27 7.15 -7.97 9.75
N ILE A 28 8.05 -7.54 8.86
CA ILE A 28 9.49 -7.52 9.15
C ILE A 28 9.80 -6.60 10.34
N LEU A 29 9.28 -5.37 10.32
CA LEU A 29 9.52 -4.40 11.39
C LEU A 29 8.88 -4.88 12.71
N GLY A 30 7.65 -5.35 12.67
CA GLY A 30 6.95 -5.90 13.82
C GLY A 30 7.62 -7.16 14.37
N GLY A 31 8.07 -8.08 13.53
CA GLY A 31 8.82 -9.26 13.97
C GLY A 31 10.16 -8.89 14.61
N THR A 32 10.86 -7.91 14.03
CA THR A 32 12.17 -7.45 14.53
C THR A 32 12.06 -6.67 15.84
N PHE A 33 11.09 -5.77 15.96
CA PHE A 33 11.00 -4.84 17.10
C PHE A 33 9.93 -5.24 18.12
N LEU A 34 8.84 -5.88 17.71
CA LEU A 34 7.69 -6.21 18.56
C LEU A 34 7.55 -7.71 18.86
N GLY A 35 8.28 -8.59 18.15
CA GLY A 35 8.18 -10.04 18.32
C GLY A 35 8.66 -10.56 19.68
N GLY A 36 9.45 -9.77 20.41
CA GLY A 36 9.89 -10.10 21.77
C GLY A 36 8.97 -9.60 22.89
N PHE A 37 7.91 -8.86 22.55
CA PHE A 37 6.99 -8.28 23.54
C PHE A 37 5.73 -9.14 23.66
N ASP A 38 5.31 -9.42 24.90
CA ASP A 38 4.05 -10.11 25.21
C ASP A 38 2.85 -9.13 25.12
N ILE A 39 2.60 -8.65 23.91
CA ILE A 39 1.49 -7.73 23.61
C ILE A 39 0.18 -8.52 23.47
N HIS A 40 0.28 -9.81 23.13
CA HIS A 40 -0.86 -10.68 22.88
C HIS A 40 -1.82 -10.73 24.07
N THR A 41 -1.30 -10.72 25.29
CA THR A 41 -2.10 -10.71 26.53
C THR A 41 -3.05 -9.50 26.63
N ALA A 42 -2.71 -8.36 26.01
CA ALA A 42 -3.51 -7.13 26.05
C ALA A 42 -4.42 -6.95 24.82
N THR A 43 -3.99 -7.40 23.63
CA THR A 43 -4.67 -7.10 22.35
C THR A 43 -5.28 -8.31 21.66
N GLY A 44 -4.92 -9.53 22.08
CA GLY A 44 -5.28 -10.78 21.40
C GLY A 44 -4.59 -11.00 20.05
N PHE A 45 -3.63 -10.13 19.69
CA PHE A 45 -2.83 -10.21 18.47
C PHE A 45 -1.35 -10.13 18.82
N GLU A 46 -0.51 -10.87 18.10
CA GLU A 46 0.93 -10.70 18.27
C GLU A 46 1.40 -9.34 17.73
N GLY A 47 2.46 -8.78 18.32
CA GLY A 47 2.97 -7.46 17.95
C GLY A 47 3.36 -7.35 16.47
N TYR A 48 3.87 -8.45 15.89
CA TYR A 48 4.18 -8.49 14.46
C TYR A 48 2.93 -8.49 13.57
N GLU A 49 1.83 -9.11 14.03
CA GLU A 49 0.56 -9.13 13.28
C GLU A 49 -0.03 -7.74 13.23
N LEU A 50 -0.06 -7.06 14.38
CA LEU A 50 -0.55 -5.69 14.46
C LEU A 50 0.26 -4.74 13.57
N SER A 51 1.58 -4.90 13.56
CA SER A 51 2.45 -4.12 12.69
C SER A 51 2.24 -4.44 11.20
N ALA A 52 2.02 -5.72 10.86
CA ALA A 52 1.68 -6.11 9.49
C ALA A 52 0.36 -5.47 9.03
N TYR A 53 -0.69 -5.47 9.86
CA TYR A 53 -1.95 -4.81 9.53
C TYR A 53 -1.80 -3.30 9.36
N ALA A 54 -1.09 -2.64 10.28
CA ALA A 54 -0.81 -1.22 10.19
C ALA A 54 -0.01 -0.88 8.91
N GLY A 55 1.03 -1.67 8.63
CA GLY A 55 1.84 -1.55 7.42
C GLY A 55 1.02 -1.72 6.14
N ALA A 56 0.11 -2.69 6.11
CA ALA A 56 -0.77 -2.95 4.97
C ALA A 56 -1.67 -1.74 4.66
N ILE A 57 -2.29 -1.17 5.69
CA ILE A 57 -3.19 0.00 5.57
C ILE A 57 -2.39 1.21 5.07
N ILE A 58 -1.26 1.51 5.70
CA ILE A 58 -0.41 2.65 5.33
C ILE A 58 0.10 2.48 3.90
N GLY A 59 0.64 1.30 3.57
CA GLY A 59 1.19 0.99 2.26
C GLY A 59 0.12 1.12 1.16
N ALA A 60 -1.08 0.59 1.40
CA ALA A 60 -2.19 0.68 0.46
C ALA A 60 -2.60 2.14 0.19
N ILE A 61 -2.72 2.97 1.23
CA ILE A 61 -3.09 4.39 1.08
C ILE A 61 -2.01 5.17 0.31
N VAL A 62 -0.74 4.97 0.68
CA VAL A 62 0.39 5.70 0.08
C VAL A 62 0.57 5.32 -1.39
N LEU A 63 0.68 4.03 -1.71
CA LEU A 63 0.93 3.61 -3.09
C LEU A 63 -0.29 3.79 -3.99
N SER A 64 -1.51 3.62 -3.50
CA SER A 64 -2.71 3.90 -4.31
C SER A 64 -2.80 5.39 -4.68
N SER A 65 -2.48 6.29 -3.74
CA SER A 65 -2.44 7.73 -3.99
C SER A 65 -1.36 8.12 -5.00
N ILE A 66 -0.16 7.55 -4.89
CA ILE A 66 0.94 7.79 -5.83
C ILE A 66 0.58 7.24 -7.21
N ALA A 67 0.08 6.01 -7.29
CA ALA A 67 -0.26 5.37 -8.56
C ALA A 67 -1.41 6.07 -9.27
N TYR A 68 -2.42 6.56 -8.55
CA TYR A 68 -3.49 7.37 -9.12
C TYR A 68 -2.95 8.67 -9.73
N LYS A 69 -2.07 9.39 -9.03
CA LYS A 69 -1.41 10.61 -9.55
C LYS A 69 -0.59 10.31 -10.80
N LEU A 70 0.12 9.18 -10.84
CA LEU A 70 0.85 8.74 -12.04
C LEU A 70 -0.12 8.41 -13.18
N GLY A 71 -1.23 7.75 -12.90
CA GLY A 71 -2.28 7.46 -13.88
C GLY A 71 -2.86 8.71 -14.52
N ILE A 72 -3.12 9.77 -13.74
CA ILE A 72 -3.53 11.08 -14.27
C ILE A 72 -2.47 11.65 -15.20
N LYS A 73 -1.20 11.69 -14.75
CA LYS A 73 -0.09 12.20 -15.58
C LYS A 73 0.08 11.45 -16.90
N LEU A 74 -0.18 10.15 -16.93
CA LEU A 74 -0.12 9.34 -18.15
C LEU A 74 -1.24 9.67 -19.13
N VAL A 75 -2.41 10.04 -18.63
CA VAL A 75 -3.55 10.48 -19.45
C VAL A 75 -3.35 11.90 -19.97
N ASP A 76 -2.79 12.78 -19.16
CA ASP A 76 -2.59 14.20 -19.48
C ASP A 76 -1.32 14.47 -20.30
N LYS A 77 -0.43 13.48 -20.45
CA LYS A 77 0.77 13.64 -21.26
C LYS A 77 0.37 13.94 -22.70
N PRO A 78 0.75 15.09 -23.28
CA PRO A 78 0.42 15.41 -24.65
C PRO A 78 1.02 14.32 -25.54
N THR A 79 0.15 13.62 -26.27
CA THR A 79 0.54 12.71 -27.33
C THR A 79 1.27 13.55 -28.37
N ASN A 80 2.58 13.69 -28.25
CA ASN A 80 3.41 14.29 -29.28
C ASN A 80 3.44 13.28 -30.43
N LYS A 81 2.38 13.29 -31.23
CA LYS A 81 2.31 12.59 -32.50
C LYS A 81 3.14 13.43 -33.48
N GLY A 82 4.43 13.13 -33.52
CA GLY A 82 5.24 13.39 -34.72
C GLY A 82 4.79 12.49 -35.85
#